data_AF-A0AAW8DCZ1-F1
#
_entry.id   AF-A0AAW8DCZ1-F1
#
_cell.length_a   1.000
_cell.length_b   1.000
_cell.length_c   1.000
_cell.angle_alpha   90.00
_cell.angle_beta   90.00
_cell.angle_gamma   90.00
#
_symmetry.space_group_name_H-M   'P 1'
#
loop_
_entity.id
_entity.type
_entity.pdbx_description
1 polymer ?
#
loop_
_entity_poly.entity_id
_entity_poly.type
_entity_poly.pdbx_seq_one_letter_code
_entity_poly.pdbx_strand_id
1 'polypeptide(L)'
;MIYHSSLAPDSYAADVQANLASHPGSKYLLTLGSCTSFNRVSASGTMIYAVYGGPFDTLGQACVAASRYADAYVKVLDNTTPPDQSVRQCS
;
A
#
# COMPACT_ATOMS: atom_id res chain seq x y z
N MET A 1 -3.14 4.01 4.08
CA MET A 1 -3.79 2.71 3.76
C MET A 1 -3.27 2.24 2.41
N ILE A 2 -3.21 0.93 2.17
CA ILE A 2 -2.81 0.34 0.89
C ILE A 2 -4.06 -0.23 0.22
N TYR A 3 -4.27 0.11 -1.05
CA TYR A 3 -5.36 -0.41 -1.88
C TYR A 3 -4.92 -1.67 -2.63
N HIS A 4 -3.70 -1.67 -3.17
CA HIS A 4 -3.20 -2.76 -3.99
C HIS A 4 -1.67 -2.81 -4.00
N SER A 5 -1.11 -3.98 -4.28
CA SER A 5 0.33 -4.19 -4.48
C SER A 5 0.54 -5.06 -5.72
N SER A 6 0.99 -4.45 -6.81
CA SER A 6 1.25 -5.13 -8.08
C SER A 6 2.63 -5.78 -8.04
N LEU A 7 2.67 -7.09 -8.34
CA LEU A 7 3.87 -7.94 -8.26
C LEU A 7 4.26 -8.58 -9.59
N ALA A 8 3.39 -8.52 -10.60
CA ALA A 8 3.58 -9.13 -11.92
C ALA A 8 4.15 -8.10 -12.92
N PRO A 9 5.37 -8.32 -13.45
CA PRO A 9 6.02 -7.37 -14.35
C PRO A 9 5.20 -7.01 -15.59
N ASP A 10 4.54 -8.00 -16.19
CA ASP A 10 3.79 -7.81 -17.43
C ASP A 10 2.51 -6.99 -17.24
N SER A 11 2.04 -6.81 -16.00
CA SER A 11 0.81 -6.08 -15.67
C SER A 11 1.01 -4.80 -14.86
N TYR A 12 2.24 -4.46 -14.43
CA TYR A 12 2.46 -3.32 -13.52
C TYR A 12 1.76 -2.03 -13.93
N ALA A 13 1.92 -1.61 -15.19
CA ALA A 13 1.33 -0.37 -15.67
C ALA A 13 -0.21 -0.43 -15.66
N ALA A 14 -0.78 -1.54 -16.13
CA ALA A 14 -2.22 -1.73 -16.19
C ALA A 14 -2.83 -1.82 -14.78
N ASP A 15 -2.21 -2.57 -13.88
CA ASP A 15 -2.69 -2.75 -12.50
C ASP A 15 -2.63 -1.42 -11.73
N VAL A 16 -1.52 -0.69 -11.82
CA VAL A 16 -1.37 0.62 -11.17
C VAL A 16 -2.39 1.60 -11.73
N GLN A 17 -2.54 1.68 -13.06
CA GLN A 17 -3.49 2.61 -13.68
C GLN A 17 -4.94 2.28 -13.28
N ALA A 18 -5.32 1.01 -13.31
CA ALA A 18 -6.66 0.57 -12.91
C ALA A 18 -6.95 0.93 -11.44
N ASN A 19 -5.99 0.72 -10.56
CA ASN A 19 -6.14 1.04 -9.13
C ASN A 19 -6.16 2.54 -8.84
N LEU A 20 -5.39 3.35 -9.57
CA LEU A 20 -5.45 4.81 -9.45
C LEU A 20 -6.82 5.35 -9.92
N ALA A 21 -7.37 4.77 -11.00
CA ALA A 21 -8.68 5.16 -11.52
C ALA A 21 -9.84 4.76 -10.60
N SER A 22 -9.77 3.57 -9.97
CA SER A 22 -10.81 3.10 -9.05
C SER A 22 -10.75 3.75 -7.66
N HIS A 23 -9.63 4.41 -7.31
CA HIS A 23 -9.45 5.09 -6.02
C HIS A 23 -9.02 6.55 -6.21
N PRO A 24 -9.96 7.48 -6.51
CA PRO A 24 -9.63 8.89 -6.70
C PRO A 24 -8.86 9.51 -5.53
N GLY A 25 -7.78 10.24 -5.84
CA GLY A 25 -6.88 10.84 -4.85
C GLY A 25 -5.82 9.89 -4.28
N SER A 26 -5.83 8.61 -4.68
CA SER A 26 -4.74 7.69 -4.39
C SER A 26 -3.45 8.09 -5.13
N LYS A 27 -2.34 7.55 -4.64
CA LYS A 27 -1.00 7.69 -5.21
C LYS A 27 -0.38 6.30 -5.30
N TYR A 28 0.71 6.19 -6.05
CA TYR A 28 1.48 4.95 -6.08
C TYR A 28 2.96 5.22 -5.81
N LEU A 29 3.67 4.18 -5.40
CA LEU A 29 5.13 4.19 -5.24
C LEU A 29 5.72 2.82 -5.59
N LEU A 30 7.00 2.81 -5.94
CA LEU A 30 7.83 1.61 -5.94
C LEU A 30 8.37 1.39 -4.53
N THR A 31 8.16 0.20 -3.95
CA THR A 31 8.59 -0.04 -2.56
C THR A 31 10.10 -0.13 -2.40
N LEU A 32 10.83 -0.49 -3.46
CA LEU A 32 12.29 -0.50 -3.46
C LEU A 32 12.83 0.92 -3.25
N GLY A 33 13.54 1.14 -2.15
CA GLY A 33 14.10 2.45 -1.80
C GLY A 33 13.09 3.42 -1.16
N SER A 34 11.89 2.95 -0.82
CA SER A 34 10.90 3.68 -0.03
C SER A 34 11.10 3.44 1.48
N CYS A 35 10.04 3.64 2.28
CA CYS A 35 10.02 3.35 3.72
C CYS A 35 10.44 1.91 4.05
N THR A 36 11.22 1.73 5.12
CA THR A 36 11.63 0.37 5.59
C THR A 36 10.46 -0.48 6.07
N SER A 37 9.31 0.13 6.34
CA SER A 37 8.07 -0.57 6.61
C SER A 37 7.48 -1.32 5.40
N PHE A 38 8.03 -1.14 4.20
CA PHE A 38 7.74 -1.99 3.06
C PHE A 38 8.74 -3.12 2.87
N ASN A 39 8.25 -4.27 2.39
CA ASN A 39 9.12 -5.21 1.70
C ASN A 39 9.72 -4.52 0.49
N ARG A 40 11.05 -4.54 0.37
CA ARG A 40 11.76 -3.87 -0.74
C ARG A 40 11.45 -4.50 -2.10
N VAL A 41 11.29 -5.82 -2.10
CA VAL A 41 10.94 -6.67 -3.25
C VAL A 41 10.03 -7.79 -2.77
N SER A 42 9.36 -8.47 -3.68
CA SER A 42 8.52 -9.63 -3.38
C SER A 42 9.37 -10.84 -2.95
N ALA A 43 8.72 -11.88 -2.43
CA ALA A 43 9.40 -13.13 -2.09
C ALA A 43 10.04 -13.82 -3.32
N SER A 44 9.52 -13.59 -4.53
CA SER A 44 10.08 -14.09 -5.78
C SER A 44 11.10 -13.13 -6.42
N GLY A 45 11.45 -12.03 -5.75
CA GLY A 45 12.43 -11.06 -6.23
C GLY A 45 11.87 -10.05 -7.25
N THR A 46 10.56 -10.00 -7.45
CA THR A 46 9.92 -9.00 -8.33
C THR A 46 9.74 -7.66 -7.61
N MET A 47 9.67 -6.58 -8.39
CA MET A 47 9.35 -5.25 -7.86
C MET A 47 7.92 -5.21 -7.31
N ILE A 48 7.69 -4.33 -6.34
CA ILE A 48 6.35 -4.10 -5.77
C ILE A 48 5.96 -2.65 -6.03
N TYR A 49 4.87 -2.45 -6.76
CA TYR A 49 4.22 -1.16 -6.89
C TYR A 49 3.00 -1.12 -5.99
N ALA A 50 3.01 -0.25 -4.99
CA ALA A 50 1.91 -0.12 -4.04
C ALA A 50 1.05 1.10 -4.38
N VAL A 51 -0.26 0.90 -4.53
CA VAL A 51 -1.24 1.99 -4.63
C VAL A 51 -1.80 2.25 -3.24
N TYR A 52 -1.79 3.50 -2.79
CA TYR A 52 -2.08 3.88 -1.42
C TYR A 52 -2.93 5.15 -1.32
N GLY A 53 -3.65 5.26 -0.21
CA GLY A 53 -4.41 6.44 0.20
C GLY A 53 -3.89 7.02 1.50
N GLY A 54 -3.98 8.35 1.65
CA GLY A 54 -3.50 9.10 2.81
C GLY A 54 -2.40 10.13 2.47
N PRO A 55 -1.60 10.59 3.46
CA PRO A 55 -1.55 10.11 4.84
C PRO A 55 -2.83 10.41 5.64
N PHE A 56 -2.96 9.76 6.80
CA PHE A 56 -4.02 10.02 7.78
C PHE A 56 -3.38 10.39 9.11
N ASP A 57 -4.03 11.27 9.88
CA ASP A 57 -3.48 11.76 11.15
C ASP A 57 -3.63 10.72 12.28
N THR A 58 -4.64 9.85 12.17
CA THR A 58 -4.94 8.82 13.18
C THR A 58 -5.23 7.46 12.56
N LEU A 59 -5.01 6.40 13.35
CA LEU A 59 -5.41 5.04 12.98
C LEU A 59 -6.92 4.95 12.70
N GLY A 60 -7.75 5.64 13.51
CA GLY A 60 -9.20 5.65 13.32
C GLY A 60 -9.63 6.19 11.96
N GLN A 61 -9.05 7.31 11.52
CA GLN A 61 -9.31 7.87 10.18
C GLN A 61 -8.88 6.90 9.08
N ALA A 62 -7.70 6.29 9.21
CA ALA A 62 -7.22 5.32 8.23
C ALA A 62 -8.14 4.08 8.15
N CYS A 63 -8.65 3.62 9.29
CA CYS A 63 -9.57 2.49 9.36
C CYS A 63 -10.95 2.81 8.77
N VAL A 64 -11.50 3.99 9.04
CA VAL A 64 -12.76 4.46 8.41
C VAL A 64 -12.60 4.62 6.90
N ALA A 65 -11.43 5.02 6.43
CA ALA A 65 -11.16 5.09 4.99
C ALA A 65 -11.03 3.68 4.39
N ALA A 66 -10.31 2.77 5.06
CA ALA A 66 -10.12 1.40 4.62
C ALA A 66 -11.42 0.59 4.59
N SER A 67 -12.34 0.79 5.53
CA SER A 67 -13.62 0.05 5.59
C SER A 67 -14.53 0.26 4.38
N ARG A 68 -14.24 1.27 3.54
CA ARG A 68 -14.95 1.52 2.27
C ARG A 68 -14.52 0.60 1.13
N TYR A 69 -13.43 -0.17 1.32
CA TYR A 69 -12.81 -0.97 0.27
C TYR A 69 -12.43 -2.34 0.85
N ALA A 70 -13.02 -3.42 0.33
CA ALA A 70 -12.90 -4.76 0.91
C ALA A 70 -11.45 -5.26 1.06
N ASP A 71 -10.59 -4.95 0.07
CA ASP A 71 -9.21 -5.45 0.01
C ASP A 71 -8.18 -4.46 0.57
N ALA A 72 -8.63 -3.28 1.02
CA ALA A 72 -7.71 -2.28 1.53
C ALA A 72 -7.34 -2.55 2.99
N TYR A 73 -6.09 -2.28 3.33
CA TYR A 73 -5.59 -2.46 4.69
C TYR A 73 -4.78 -1.27 5.18
N VAL A 74 -4.71 -1.11 6.49
CA VAL A 74 -3.95 -0.02 7.12
C VAL A 74 -2.52 -0.47 7.37
N LYS A 75 -1.57 0.37 6.96
CA LYS A 75 -0.14 0.17 7.13
C LYS A 75 0.49 1.49 7.58
N VAL A 76 1.38 1.42 8.58
CA VAL A 76 2.22 2.55 8.99
C VAL A 76 3.41 2.65 8.05
N LEU A 77 3.65 3.85 7.51
CA LEU A 77 4.73 4.12 6.57
C LEU A 77 5.79 4.98 7.27
N ASP A 78 6.85 4.33 7.73
CA ASP A 78 7.98 4.96 8.42
C ASP A 78 9.28 4.17 8.13
N ASN A 79 10.39 4.65 8.70
CA ASN A 79 11.70 4.02 8.53
C ASN A 79 12.14 3.17 9.74
N THR A 80 11.24 2.88 10.69
CA THR A 80 11.59 2.25 11.97
C THR A 80 10.77 0.99 12.29
N THR A 81 9.61 0.82 11.65
CA THR A 81 8.70 -0.30 11.84
C THR A 81 8.96 -1.35 10.75
N PRO A 82 9.35 -2.59 11.10
CA PRO A 82 9.56 -3.66 10.13
C PRO A 82 8.29 -4.01 9.30
N PRO A 83 8.43 -4.56 8.08
CA PRO A 83 7.29 -4.84 7.21
C PRO A 83 6.22 -5.77 7.81
N ASP A 84 6.64 -6.81 8.53
CA ASP A 84 5.79 -7.77 9.22
C ASP A 84 5.06 -7.17 10.44
N GLN A 85 5.51 -6.03 10.94
CA GLN A 85 4.94 -5.31 12.09
C GLN A 85 4.26 -4.00 11.70
N SER A 86 4.20 -3.67 10.41
CA SER A 86 3.72 -2.37 9.93
C SER A 86 2.22 -2.34 9.61
N VAL A 87 1.56 -3.50 9.52
CA VAL A 87 0.10 -3.58 9.34
C VAL A 87 -0.59 -3.23 10.66
N ARG A 88 -1.72 -2.53 10.61
CA ARG A 88 -2.54 -2.18 11.77
C ARG A 88 -3.93 -2.78 11.60
N GLN A 89 -4.43 -3.38 12.67
CA GLN A 89 -5.77 -3.93 12.73
C GLN A 89 -6.78 -2.81 12.94
N CYS A 90 -7.90 -2.91 12.22
CA CYS A 90 -9.07 -2.07 12.42
C CYS A 90 -10.08 -2.90 13.21
N SER A 91 -10.03 -2.79 14.54
CA SER A 91 -10.94 -3.45 15.48
C SER A 91 -12.20 -2.61 15.72
#